data_AF-A0A652L1Y1-F1
#
_entry.id   AF-A0A652L1Y1-F1
#
_cell.length_a   1.000
_cell.length_b   1.000
_cell.length_c   1.000
_cell.angle_alpha   90.00
_cell.angle_beta   90.00
_cell.angle_gamma   90.00
#
_symmetry.space_group_name_H-M   'P 1'
#
loop_
_entity.id
_entity.type
_entity.pdbx_description
1 polymer ?
#
loop_
_entity_poly.entity_id
_entity_poly.type
_entity_poly.pdbx_seq_one_letter_code
_entity_poly.pdbx_strand_id
1 'polypeptide(L)' 'PTTPPPTTGCTSPAYVAGTVYTGGALVSHKGHTWKAQWWTQNEEPGTTGEWGVWKDQGAC' A
#
# COMPACT_ATOMS: atom_id res chain seq x y z
N PRO A 1 3.19 4.70 -18.46
CA PRO A 1 3.78 4.28 -17.18
C PRO A 1 4.08 5.51 -16.30
N THR A 2 3.08 5.95 -15.54
CA THR A 2 3.20 7.13 -14.66
C THR A 2 3.46 6.66 -13.23
N THR A 3 4.72 6.73 -12.81
CA THR A 3 5.11 6.59 -11.41
C THR A 3 4.63 7.84 -10.67
N PRO A 4 3.74 7.75 -9.67
CA PRO A 4 3.38 8.92 -8.87
C PRO A 4 4.55 9.30 -7.93
N PRO A 5 4.71 10.59 -7.62
CA PRO A 5 5.80 11.08 -6.76
C PRO A 5 5.67 10.52 -5.33
N PRO A 6 6.78 10.32 -4.60
CA PRO A 6 6.74 9.91 -3.21
C PRO A 6 6.18 11.05 -2.37
N THR A 7 4.93 10.93 -1.92
CA THR A 7 4.33 11.90 -1.01
C THR A 7 5.00 11.76 0.35
N THR A 8 5.71 12.82 0.71
CA THR A 8 6.49 13.05 1.92
C THR A 8 5.72 12.65 3.18
N GLY A 9 6.10 11.53 3.80
CA GLY A 9 5.58 11.07 5.09
C GLY A 9 6.03 9.65 5.43
N CYS A 10 5.89 8.72 4.48
CA CYS A 10 6.38 7.34 4.61
C CYS A 10 7.53 7.12 3.61
N THR A 11 8.54 6.32 3.97
CA THR A 11 9.56 5.84 3.00
C THR A 11 8.93 5.05 1.84
N SER A 12 7.72 4.52 2.04
CA SER A 12 6.95 3.76 1.05
C SER A 12 6.12 4.65 0.11
N PRO A 13 6.03 4.32 -1.20
CA PRO A 13 5.24 5.09 -2.17
C PRO A 13 3.75 5.08 -1.82
N ALA A 14 3.03 6.16 -2.12
CA ALA A 14 1.59 6.22 -1.88
C ALA A 14 0.85 5.10 -2.65
N TYR A 15 -0.17 4.51 -2.05
CA TYR A 15 -0.99 3.51 -2.73
C TYR A 15 -1.68 4.10 -3.98
N VAL A 16 -1.59 3.35 -5.08
CA VAL A 16 -2.17 3.67 -6.38
C VAL A 16 -3.11 2.55 -6.80
N ALA A 17 -4.38 2.87 -7.01
CA ALA A 17 -5.34 1.97 -7.63
C ALA A 17 -4.93 1.66 -9.08
N GLY A 18 -5.06 0.40 -9.49
CA GLY A 18 -4.72 -0.08 -10.83
C GLY A 18 -3.30 -0.60 -10.95
N THR A 19 -2.44 -0.29 -9.97
CA THR A 19 -1.11 -0.88 -9.87
C THR A 19 -1.21 -2.29 -9.27
N VAL A 20 -0.43 -3.20 -9.82
CA VAL A 20 -0.24 -4.54 -9.27
C VAL A 20 0.80 -4.47 -8.17
N TYR A 21 0.45 -4.94 -6.98
CA TYR A 21 1.34 -5.09 -5.85
C TYR A 21 1.52 -6.56 -5.55
N THR A 22 2.75 -7.04 -5.59
CA THR A 22 3.08 -8.42 -5.24
C THR A 22 3.24 -8.58 -3.73
N GLY A 23 3.20 -9.81 -3.23
CA GLY A 23 3.51 -10.10 -1.83
C GLY A 23 4.89 -9.52 -1.45
N GLY A 24 4.91 -8.71 -0.40
CA GLY A 24 6.09 -7.95 0.05
C GLY A 24 6.11 -6.48 -0.38
N ALA A 25 5.24 -6.04 -1.29
CA ALA A 25 5.17 -4.64 -1.70
C ALA A 25 4.73 -3.75 -0.53
N LEU A 26 5.32 -2.56 -0.43
CA LEU A 26 5.02 -1.58 0.61
C LEU A 26 4.42 -0.34 -0.01
N VAL A 27 3.34 0.16 0.57
CA VAL A 27 2.69 1.41 0.17
C VAL A 27 2.36 2.25 1.38
N SER A 28 2.13 3.54 1.18
CA SER A 28 1.65 4.45 2.19
C SER A 28 0.21 4.86 1.92
N HIS A 29 -0.64 4.78 2.95
CA HIS A 29 -2.04 5.17 2.85
C HIS A 29 -2.55 5.64 4.22
N LYS A 30 -3.23 6.79 4.25
CA LYS A 30 -3.75 7.44 5.47
C LYS A 30 -2.71 7.66 6.59
N GLY A 31 -1.45 7.93 6.24
CA GLY A 31 -0.37 8.10 7.24
C GLY A 31 0.07 6.79 7.89
N HIS A 32 -0.21 5.65 7.24
CA HIS A 32 0.26 4.34 7.67
C HIS A 32 0.99 3.67 6.52
N THR A 33 2.00 2.86 6.85
CA THR A 33 2.64 1.98 5.88
C THR A 33 1.86 0.67 5.85
N TRP A 34 1.59 0.17 4.65
CA TRP A 34 0.87 -1.06 4.40
C TRP A 34 1.72 -2.00 3.58
N LYS A 35 1.73 -3.28 3.95
CA LYS A 35 2.48 -4.32 3.26
C LYS A 35 1.52 -5.31 2.60
N ALA A 36 1.64 -5.46 1.29
CA ALA A 36 0.92 -6.49 0.56
C ALA A 36 1.40 -7.87 1.02
N GLN A 37 0.48 -8.73 1.46
CA GLN A 37 0.78 -10.09 1.90
C GLN A 37 0.92 -11.04 0.70
N TRP A 38 0.16 -10.80 -0.38
CA TRP A 38 0.18 -11.55 -1.63
C TRP A 38 -0.07 -10.63 -2.82
N TRP A 39 -0.14 -11.21 -4.03
CA TRP A 39 -0.45 -10.48 -5.25
C TRP A 39 -1.84 -9.84 -5.17
N THR A 40 -1.90 -8.54 -5.38
CA THR A 40 -3.14 -7.77 -5.45
C THR A 40 -3.08 -6.70 -6.53
N GLN A 41 -4.24 -6.34 -7.05
CA GLN A 41 -4.40 -5.27 -8.00
C GLN A 41 -5.67 -4.53 -7.64
N ASN A 42 -5.61 -3.20 -7.55
CA ASN A 42 -6.78 -2.36 -7.30
C ASN A 42 -7.43 -2.49 -5.90
N GLU A 43 -6.79 -3.17 -4.93
CA GLU A 43 -7.26 -3.25 -3.54
C GLU A 43 -6.73 -2.10 -2.70
N GLU A 44 -7.60 -1.34 -2.03
CA GLU A 44 -7.19 -0.26 -1.15
C GLU A 44 -6.65 -0.76 0.21
N PRO A 45 -5.52 -0.22 0.70
CA PRO A 45 -5.06 -0.52 2.04
C PRO A 45 -6.01 0.02 3.11
N GLY A 46 -6.41 -0.83 4.04
CA GLY A 46 -7.31 -0.46 5.15
C GLY A 46 -8.81 -0.60 4.86
N THR A 47 -9.24 -0.96 3.65
CA THR A 47 -10.65 -1.28 3.37
C THR A 47 -11.00 -2.74 3.67
N THR A 48 -10.07 -3.65 3.43
CA THR A 48 -10.25 -5.10 3.66
C THR A 48 -10.01 -5.58 5.11
N GLY A 49 -9.62 -4.68 6.02
CA GLY A 49 -9.36 -5.01 7.43
C GLY A 49 -8.12 -5.89 7.64
N GLU A 50 -7.99 -6.46 8.84
CA GLU A 50 -6.80 -7.21 9.31
C GLU A 50 -6.52 -8.51 8.53
N TRP A 51 -7.54 -9.07 7.88
CA TRP A 51 -7.44 -10.25 7.01
C TRP A 51 -7.25 -9.89 5.53
N GLY A 52 -7.14 -8.61 5.23
CA GLY A 52 -7.00 -8.08 3.89
C GLY A 52 -5.63 -8.34 3.26
N VAL A 53 -5.51 -8.00 1.98
CA VAL A 53 -4.22 -8.12 1.28
C VAL A 53 -3.16 -7.22 1.91
N TRP A 54 -3.59 -6.11 2.50
CA TRP A 54 -2.72 -5.12 3.10
C TRP A 54 -2.62 -5.31 4.61
N LYS A 55 -1.39 -5.57 5.07
CA LYS A 55 -1.05 -5.60 6.48
C LYS A 55 -0.54 -4.24 6.93
N ASP A 56 -1.16 -3.66 7.95
CA ASP A 56 -0.66 -2.46 8.60
C ASP A 56 0.75 -2.73 9.17
N GLN A 57 1.70 -1.88 8.81
CA GLN A 57 3.06 -1.85 9.34
C GLN A 57 3.21 -0.76 10.41
N GLY A 58 2.14 -0.02 10.71
CA GLY A 58 2.12 1.11 11.62
C GLY A 58 2.15 2.46 10.90
N ALA A 59 2.04 3.50 11.72
CA ALA A 59 2.05 4.88 11.25
C ALA A 59 3.42 5.28 10.66
N CYS A 60 3.36 6.15 9.66
CA CYS A 60 4.42 7.09 9.32
C CYS A 60 3.87 8.52 9.50
#